data_AF-A0A7S4PTH2-F1
#
_entry.id   AF-A0A7S4PTH2-F1
#
_cell.length_a   1.000
_cell.length_b   1.000
_cell.length_c   1.000
_cell.angle_alpha   90.00
_cell.angle_beta   90.00
_cell.angle_gamma   90.00
#
_symmetry.space_group_name_H-M   'P 1'
#
loop_
_entity.id
_entity.type
_entity.pdbx_description
1 polymer ?
#
loop_
_entity_poly.entity_id
_entity_poly.type
_entity_poly.pdbx_seq_one_letter_code
_entity_poly.pdbx_strand_id
1 'polypeptide(L)'
;MAPGGRGPALLCAGPLDPPDKLEEAARVHFQSLEDKVFAGLQIDFGQADPNAPHTLAVSQLHWIASAGPDAQKSVCLGLVYALLAWDSDRAAGGYWSYLSLVRTLDDHDVMVRMLLVLARRLQVLQAPCRARLLAIAGDLAEARWPEAERVVLALQRELHPGVSWPGSANALPAVLELALERVQWLAASDVAAQLTFLWAVRWATALQDSSVDAERRKRALDLASALWERAPGQILQAGPALAWALLHCRTERRLVGARRRCCEREEVLACPLPQACLDHLLGAEEQEHLAFLVAVERHEDRYFQWFADRHLVSALGGSQAPGGGVHLADVALCAIAAAEGVGCARPGLWSRLWELAGEQGRLALVFAARRAGYGREALVVALAADPDPAAARAIAARL
;
A
#
# COMPACT_ATOMS: atom_id res chain seq x y z
N MET A 1 -31.98 -19.80 2.12
CA MET A 1 -32.26 -18.96 0.93
C MET A 1 -32.29 -17.52 1.40
N ALA A 2 -31.23 -16.76 1.15
CA ALA A 2 -31.18 -15.33 1.46
C ALA A 2 -31.87 -14.55 0.32
N PRO A 3 -32.68 -13.52 0.63
CA PRO A 3 -33.37 -12.73 -0.39
C PRO A 3 -32.35 -11.93 -1.21
N GLY A 4 -32.56 -11.90 -2.52
CA GLY A 4 -31.61 -11.38 -3.50
C GLY A 4 -31.51 -9.86 -3.55
N GLY A 5 -30.28 -9.39 -3.77
CA GLY A 5 -29.97 -8.11 -4.42
C GLY A 5 -29.01 -8.41 -5.59
N ARG A 6 -29.38 -8.02 -6.80
CA ARG A 6 -28.78 -8.45 -8.09
C ARG A 6 -27.42 -7.83 -8.45
N GLY A 7 -26.64 -7.36 -7.47
CA GLY A 7 -25.32 -6.75 -7.72
C GLY A 7 -24.16 -7.74 -7.55
N PRO A 8 -23.10 -7.70 -8.38
CA PRO A 8 -21.90 -8.48 -8.13
C PRO A 8 -21.22 -7.97 -6.85
N ALA A 9 -20.70 -8.89 -6.05
CA ALA A 9 -20.00 -8.52 -4.83
C ALA A 9 -18.63 -7.89 -5.15
N LEU A 10 -18.20 -6.92 -4.35
CA LEU A 10 -16.86 -6.33 -4.49
C LEU A 10 -15.81 -7.20 -3.81
N LEU A 11 -16.14 -7.70 -2.62
CA LEU A 11 -15.24 -8.47 -1.77
C LEU A 11 -15.47 -9.97 -1.94
N CYS A 12 -14.41 -10.74 -1.76
CA CYS A 12 -14.47 -12.17 -1.54
C CYS A 12 -14.91 -12.39 -0.09
N ALA A 13 -16.07 -13.03 0.12
CA ALA A 13 -16.55 -13.40 1.45
C ALA A 13 -16.53 -14.93 1.58
N GLY A 14 -15.86 -15.43 2.62
CA GLY A 14 -15.96 -16.81 3.05
C GLY A 14 -17.30 -17.09 3.73
N PRO A 15 -17.67 -18.37 3.92
CA PRO A 15 -18.94 -18.76 4.51
C PRO A 15 -19.10 -18.34 5.99
N LEU A 16 -18.00 -17.99 6.67
CA LEU A 16 -17.99 -17.54 8.06
C LEU A 16 -17.81 -16.02 8.20
N ASP A 17 -17.56 -15.32 7.09
CA ASP A 17 -17.35 -13.88 7.14
C ASP A 17 -18.71 -13.18 7.30
N PRO A 18 -18.82 -12.22 8.25
CA PRO A 18 -20.03 -11.42 8.34
C PRO A 18 -20.20 -10.56 7.07
N PRO A 19 -21.44 -10.15 6.73
CA PRO A 19 -21.66 -9.23 5.63
C PRO A 19 -20.91 -7.92 5.86
N ASP A 20 -20.19 -7.46 4.84
CA ASP A 20 -19.42 -6.22 4.93
C ASP A 20 -20.34 -4.99 4.90
N LYS A 21 -20.27 -4.19 5.96
CA LYS A 21 -21.15 -3.02 6.13
C LYS A 21 -20.96 -1.94 5.07
N LEU A 22 -19.73 -1.76 4.59
CA LEU A 22 -19.44 -0.74 3.57
C LEU A 22 -20.01 -1.19 2.23
N GLU A 23 -19.74 -2.43 1.84
CA GLU A 23 -20.26 -2.99 0.59
C GLU A 23 -21.80 -3.02 0.59
N GLU A 24 -22.42 -3.45 1.70
CA GLU A 24 -23.88 -3.46 1.84
C GLU A 24 -24.47 -2.07 1.67
N ALA A 25 -23.91 -1.07 2.38
CA ALA A 25 -24.37 0.31 2.27
C ALA A 25 -24.24 0.81 0.83
N ALA A 26 -23.08 0.61 0.21
CA ALA A 26 -22.83 1.09 -1.15
C ALA A 26 -23.74 0.42 -2.19
N ARG A 27 -24.01 -0.87 -2.02
CA ARG A 27 -24.95 -1.62 -2.85
C ARG A 27 -26.38 -1.10 -2.71
N VAL A 28 -26.85 -0.84 -1.49
CA VAL A 28 -28.19 -0.26 -1.24
C VAL A 28 -28.31 1.12 -1.89
N HIS A 29 -27.28 1.95 -1.76
CA HIS A 29 -27.26 3.25 -2.43
C HIS A 29 -27.31 3.12 -3.95
N PHE A 30 -26.55 2.19 -4.55
CA PHE A 30 -26.60 1.94 -5.99
C PHE A 30 -27.97 1.42 -6.46
N GLN A 31 -28.57 0.46 -5.74
CA GLN A 31 -29.91 -0.04 -6.05
C GLN A 31 -30.94 1.09 -6.07
N SER A 32 -30.85 2.03 -5.13
CA SER A 32 -31.72 3.21 -5.17
C SER A 32 -31.49 4.09 -6.40
N LEU A 33 -30.27 4.16 -6.95
CA LEU A 33 -30.00 4.90 -8.19
C LEU A 33 -30.50 4.13 -9.42
N GLU A 34 -30.36 2.81 -9.40
CA GLU A 34 -30.91 1.91 -10.42
C GLU A 34 -32.41 2.12 -10.58
N ASP A 35 -33.15 2.08 -9.47
CA ASP A 35 -34.60 2.27 -9.48
C ASP A 35 -35.02 3.68 -9.90
N LYS A 36 -34.31 4.72 -9.43
CA LYS A 36 -34.72 6.13 -9.62
C LYS A 36 -34.28 6.74 -10.96
N VAL A 37 -33.18 6.25 -11.53
CA VAL A 37 -32.54 6.86 -12.69
C VAL A 37 -32.40 5.85 -13.82
N PHE A 38 -31.66 4.76 -13.58
CA PHE A 38 -31.19 3.91 -14.68
C PHE A 38 -32.32 3.06 -15.28
N ALA A 39 -33.21 2.49 -14.47
CA ALA A 39 -34.35 1.70 -14.94
C ALA A 39 -35.30 2.52 -15.82
N GLY A 40 -35.62 3.76 -15.42
CA GLY A 40 -36.47 4.66 -16.21
C GLY A 40 -35.85 5.09 -17.53
N LEU A 41 -34.52 5.06 -17.62
CA LEU A 41 -33.74 5.40 -18.80
C LEU A 41 -33.29 4.19 -19.62
N GLN A 42 -33.70 2.98 -19.21
CA GLN A 42 -33.29 1.70 -19.80
C GLN A 42 -31.76 1.54 -19.90
N ILE A 43 -31.04 2.07 -18.92
CA ILE A 43 -29.58 1.92 -18.83
C ILE A 43 -29.26 0.71 -17.97
N ASP A 44 -28.64 -0.30 -18.58
CA ASP A 44 -28.05 -1.43 -17.84
C ASP A 44 -26.55 -1.14 -17.62
N PHE A 45 -26.14 -0.94 -16.36
CA PHE A 45 -24.72 -0.70 -16.03
C PHE A 45 -23.80 -1.89 -16.37
N GLY A 46 -24.35 -3.10 -16.48
CA GLY A 46 -23.61 -4.29 -16.86
C GLY A 46 -23.43 -4.47 -18.36
N GLN A 47 -24.05 -3.62 -19.19
CA GLN A 47 -23.95 -3.69 -20.64
C GLN A 47 -23.46 -2.37 -21.23
N ALA A 48 -22.42 -2.44 -22.05
CA ALA A 48 -21.97 -1.29 -22.82
C ALA A 48 -22.94 -1.02 -23.97
N ASP A 49 -23.80 -0.01 -23.80
CA ASP A 49 -24.63 0.53 -24.89
C ASP A 49 -24.22 1.98 -25.21
N PRO A 50 -23.57 2.22 -26.35
CA PRO A 50 -23.17 3.57 -26.74
C PRO A 50 -24.35 4.50 -27.03
N ASN A 51 -25.56 3.97 -27.22
CA ASN A 51 -26.77 4.76 -27.45
C ASN A 51 -27.57 5.04 -26.17
N ALA A 52 -27.16 4.47 -25.03
CA ALA A 52 -27.82 4.71 -23.76
C ALA A 52 -27.76 6.21 -23.39
N PRO A 53 -28.83 6.79 -22.83
CA PRO A 53 -28.92 8.23 -22.54
C PRO A 53 -28.14 8.64 -21.28
N HIS A 54 -26.85 8.31 -21.22
CA HIS A 54 -25.96 8.57 -20.08
C HIS A 54 -25.91 10.04 -19.67
N THR A 55 -25.97 10.97 -20.62
CA THR A 55 -26.01 12.42 -20.33
C THR A 55 -27.27 12.82 -19.55
N LEU A 56 -28.41 12.22 -19.89
CA LEU A 56 -29.66 12.45 -19.16
C LEU A 56 -29.60 11.84 -17.76
N ALA A 57 -28.99 10.65 -17.63
CA ALA A 57 -28.78 10.01 -16.34
C ALA A 57 -27.89 10.86 -15.43
N VAL A 58 -26.77 11.39 -15.93
CA VAL A 58 -25.90 12.33 -15.19
C VAL A 58 -26.67 13.56 -14.71
N SER A 59 -27.54 14.11 -15.57
CA SER A 59 -28.36 15.27 -15.21
C SER A 59 -29.33 14.95 -14.07
N GLN A 60 -29.98 13.78 -14.10
CA GLN A 60 -30.87 13.32 -13.04
C GLN A 60 -30.11 13.04 -11.73
N LEU A 61 -28.91 12.48 -11.82
CA LEU A 61 -28.06 12.24 -10.65
C LEU A 61 -27.60 13.55 -10.00
N HIS A 62 -27.26 14.56 -10.79
CA HIS A 62 -27.01 15.92 -10.28
C HIS A 62 -28.24 16.51 -9.57
N TRP A 63 -29.43 16.31 -10.15
CA TRP A 63 -30.69 16.74 -9.53
C TRP A 63 -30.97 16.04 -8.19
N ILE A 64 -30.66 14.74 -8.09
CA ILE A 64 -30.76 14.01 -6.81
C ILE A 64 -29.75 14.56 -5.81
N ALA A 65 -28.49 14.74 -6.22
CA ALA A 65 -27.44 15.24 -5.35
C ALA A 65 -27.72 16.65 -4.81
N SER A 66 -28.40 17.51 -5.58
CA SER A 66 -28.75 18.88 -5.15
C SER A 66 -29.79 18.94 -4.04
N ALA A 67 -30.47 17.83 -3.73
CA ALA A 67 -31.43 17.75 -2.62
C ALA A 67 -30.76 17.89 -1.23
N GLY A 68 -29.44 17.72 -1.15
CA GLY A 68 -28.65 17.99 0.06
C GLY A 68 -27.46 17.03 0.26
N PRO A 69 -26.66 17.25 1.32
CA PRO A 69 -25.42 16.50 1.58
C PRO A 69 -25.60 14.99 1.60
N ASP A 70 -26.68 14.47 2.16
CA ASP A 70 -26.90 13.03 2.27
C ASP A 70 -27.28 12.40 0.93
N ALA A 71 -28.01 13.13 0.08
CA ALA A 71 -28.32 12.69 -1.28
C ALA A 71 -27.06 12.71 -2.15
N GLN A 72 -26.22 13.73 -2.03
CA GLN A 72 -24.92 13.81 -2.69
C GLN A 72 -24.01 12.63 -2.30
N LYS A 73 -23.86 12.35 -0.99
CA LYS A 73 -23.09 11.19 -0.52
C LYS A 73 -23.65 9.87 -1.05
N SER A 74 -24.98 9.72 -1.05
CA SER A 74 -25.66 8.54 -1.60
C SER A 74 -25.35 8.33 -3.07
N VAL A 75 -25.38 9.40 -3.88
CA VAL A 75 -25.04 9.34 -5.30
C VAL A 75 -23.58 8.94 -5.49
N CYS A 76 -22.64 9.58 -4.79
CA CYS A 76 -21.22 9.24 -4.87
C CYS A 76 -20.96 7.79 -4.49
N LEU A 77 -21.48 7.35 -3.35
CA LEU A 77 -21.25 6.00 -2.83
C LEU A 77 -21.82 4.92 -3.76
N GLY A 78 -23.04 5.12 -4.27
CA GLY A 78 -23.66 4.20 -5.22
C GLY A 78 -22.93 4.13 -6.56
N LEU A 79 -22.50 5.27 -7.11
CA LEU A 79 -21.76 5.29 -8.39
C LEU A 79 -20.36 4.69 -8.27
N VAL A 80 -19.63 4.95 -7.20
CA VAL A 80 -18.31 4.33 -7.00
C VAL A 80 -18.44 2.81 -6.88
N TYR A 81 -19.45 2.32 -6.15
CA TYR A 81 -19.77 0.90 -6.15
C TYR A 81 -20.03 0.38 -7.56
N ALA A 82 -20.84 1.08 -8.36
CA ALA A 82 -21.17 0.67 -9.72
C ALA A 82 -19.93 0.54 -10.63
N LEU A 83 -19.07 1.55 -10.62
CA LEU A 83 -17.84 1.60 -11.42
C LEU A 83 -16.86 0.47 -11.06
N LEU A 84 -16.90 -0.02 -9.82
CA LEU A 84 -16.06 -1.12 -9.36
C LEU A 84 -16.70 -2.49 -9.59
N ALA A 85 -18.02 -2.58 -9.47
CA ALA A 85 -18.77 -3.83 -9.52
C ALA A 85 -19.00 -4.30 -10.98
N TRP A 86 -19.28 -3.38 -11.90
CA TRP A 86 -19.57 -3.69 -13.32
C TRP A 86 -18.45 -3.25 -14.26
N ASP A 87 -18.34 -3.95 -15.39
CA ASP A 87 -17.41 -3.58 -16.45
C ASP A 87 -18.00 -2.47 -17.30
N SER A 88 -17.74 -1.22 -16.89
CA SER A 88 -18.10 -0.07 -17.71
C SER A 88 -17.03 0.09 -18.79
N ASP A 89 -17.37 -0.25 -20.05
CA ASP A 89 -16.46 -0.05 -21.18
C ASP A 89 -16.01 1.43 -21.23
N ARG A 90 -14.69 1.63 -21.12
CA ARG A 90 -14.07 2.96 -21.14
C ARG A 90 -14.15 3.63 -22.51
N ALA A 91 -14.33 2.85 -23.58
CA ALA A 91 -14.33 3.35 -24.96
C ALA A 91 -15.73 3.70 -25.46
N ALA A 92 -16.76 2.96 -25.04
CA ALA A 92 -18.12 3.09 -25.58
C ALA A 92 -19.22 3.37 -24.54
N GLY A 93 -18.89 3.42 -23.23
CA GLY A 93 -19.89 3.58 -22.16
C GLY A 93 -19.91 4.95 -21.48
N GLY A 94 -20.89 5.16 -20.59
CA GLY A 94 -21.00 6.33 -19.71
C GLY A 94 -19.91 6.47 -18.65
N TYR A 95 -18.87 5.63 -18.66
CA TYR A 95 -17.80 5.58 -17.65
C TYR A 95 -17.21 6.95 -17.33
N TRP A 96 -16.72 7.67 -18.34
CA TRP A 96 -16.08 8.97 -18.14
C TRP A 96 -17.06 10.02 -17.61
N SER A 97 -18.31 9.97 -18.05
CA SER A 97 -19.37 10.87 -17.59
C SER A 97 -19.67 10.64 -16.10
N TYR A 98 -19.76 9.39 -15.66
CA TYR A 98 -19.99 9.05 -14.26
C TYR A 98 -18.77 9.31 -13.39
N LEU A 99 -17.55 9.00 -13.87
CA LEU A 99 -16.33 9.32 -13.13
C LEU A 99 -16.16 10.83 -12.95
N SER A 100 -16.46 11.62 -13.98
CA SER A 100 -16.47 13.09 -13.90
C SER A 100 -17.52 13.59 -12.90
N LEU A 101 -18.73 13.05 -12.96
CA LEU A 101 -19.80 13.38 -12.01
C LEU A 101 -19.40 13.11 -10.56
N VAL A 102 -18.87 11.93 -10.24
CA VAL A 102 -18.49 11.62 -8.85
C VAL A 102 -17.40 12.57 -8.38
N ARG A 103 -16.42 12.92 -9.24
CA ARG A 103 -15.36 13.89 -8.89
C ARG A 103 -15.91 15.28 -8.60
N THR A 104 -16.93 15.74 -9.32
CA THR A 104 -17.54 17.04 -9.07
C THR A 104 -18.44 17.05 -7.85
N LEU A 105 -18.93 15.88 -7.43
CA LEU A 105 -19.77 15.70 -6.26
C LEU A 105 -19.00 15.28 -4.99
N ASP A 106 -17.68 15.05 -5.04
CA ASP A 106 -16.93 14.51 -3.90
C ASP A 106 -16.54 15.53 -2.82
N ASP A 107 -17.39 16.53 -2.55
CA ASP A 107 -17.14 17.57 -1.51
C ASP A 107 -17.06 16.98 -0.08
N HIS A 108 -17.50 15.74 0.09
CA HIS A 108 -17.54 15.03 1.37
C HIS A 108 -16.55 13.86 1.46
N ASP A 109 -15.59 13.79 0.54
CA ASP A 109 -14.55 12.76 0.49
C ASP A 109 -15.10 11.31 0.40
N VAL A 110 -16.33 11.11 -0.06
CA VAL A 110 -16.97 9.79 -0.09
C VAL A 110 -16.22 8.86 -1.03
N MET A 111 -15.88 9.36 -2.23
CA MET A 111 -15.15 8.61 -3.23
C MET A 111 -13.74 8.30 -2.74
N VAL A 112 -12.97 9.31 -2.31
CA VAL A 112 -11.60 9.05 -1.81
C VAL A 112 -11.62 8.08 -0.62
N ARG A 113 -12.54 8.23 0.35
CA ARG A 113 -12.62 7.32 1.50
C ARG A 113 -12.95 5.90 1.09
N MET A 114 -13.92 5.72 0.18
CA MET A 114 -14.26 4.39 -0.33
C MET A 114 -13.06 3.76 -1.05
N LEU A 115 -12.40 4.49 -1.96
CA LEU A 115 -11.23 3.99 -2.69
C LEU A 115 -10.07 3.65 -1.74
N LEU A 116 -9.83 4.46 -0.70
CA LEU A 116 -8.82 4.18 0.33
C LEU A 116 -9.15 2.92 1.14
N VAL A 117 -10.41 2.73 1.54
CA VAL A 117 -10.83 1.52 2.27
C VAL A 117 -10.68 0.28 1.40
N LEU A 118 -11.02 0.37 0.11
CA LEU A 118 -10.87 -0.73 -0.82
C LEU A 118 -9.41 -1.02 -1.18
N ALA A 119 -8.56 0.02 -1.28
CA ALA A 119 -7.12 -0.15 -1.44
C ALA A 119 -6.53 -0.95 -0.26
N ARG A 120 -6.90 -0.63 0.98
CA ARG A 120 -6.51 -1.41 2.19
C ARG A 120 -6.99 -2.86 2.19
N ARG A 121 -7.98 -3.17 1.34
CA ARG A 121 -8.59 -4.49 1.21
C ARG A 121 -8.25 -5.15 -0.13
N LEU A 122 -7.18 -4.69 -0.79
CA LEU A 122 -6.79 -5.15 -2.13
C LEU A 122 -6.71 -6.67 -2.21
N GLN A 123 -6.22 -7.33 -1.16
CA GLN A 123 -6.07 -8.78 -1.07
C GLN A 123 -7.40 -9.56 -1.15
N VAL A 124 -8.46 -9.03 -0.56
CA VAL A 124 -9.80 -9.65 -0.51
C VAL A 124 -10.76 -9.11 -1.56
N LEU A 125 -10.38 -8.13 -2.37
CA LEU A 125 -11.19 -7.69 -3.52
C LEU A 125 -11.27 -8.79 -4.59
N GLN A 126 -12.43 -8.95 -5.22
CA GLN A 126 -12.53 -9.82 -6.39
C GLN A 126 -11.59 -9.33 -7.50
N ALA A 127 -11.03 -10.26 -8.28
CA ALA A 127 -10.01 -9.93 -9.29
C ALA A 127 -10.47 -8.85 -10.31
N PRO A 128 -11.71 -8.87 -10.85
CA PRO A 128 -12.20 -7.80 -11.71
C PRO A 128 -12.30 -6.45 -11.00
N CYS A 129 -12.83 -6.43 -9.78
CA CYS A 129 -12.96 -5.24 -8.95
C CYS A 129 -11.59 -4.62 -8.64
N ARG A 130 -10.57 -5.47 -8.43
CA ARG A 130 -9.17 -5.07 -8.21
C ARG A 130 -8.60 -4.39 -9.44
N ALA A 131 -8.78 -4.97 -10.63
CA ALA A 131 -8.35 -4.36 -11.88
C ALA A 131 -9.04 -3.01 -12.13
N ARG A 132 -10.35 -2.92 -11.83
CA ARG A 132 -11.11 -1.67 -11.93
C ARG A 132 -10.69 -0.61 -10.92
N LEU A 133 -10.31 -1.00 -9.70
CA LEU A 133 -9.76 -0.05 -8.72
C LEU A 133 -8.45 0.57 -9.23
N LEU A 134 -7.53 -0.26 -9.75
CA LEU A 134 -6.25 0.22 -10.31
C LEU A 134 -6.47 1.11 -11.54
N ALA A 135 -7.41 0.72 -12.40
CA ALA A 135 -7.88 1.49 -13.53
C ALA A 135 -8.37 2.89 -13.14
N ILE A 136 -9.33 2.95 -12.21
CA ILE A 136 -9.92 4.19 -11.70
C ILE A 136 -8.83 5.07 -11.07
N ALA A 137 -7.91 4.50 -10.30
CA ALA A 137 -6.79 5.25 -9.72
C ALA A 137 -5.89 5.89 -10.79
N GLY A 138 -5.60 5.16 -11.89
CA GLY A 138 -4.84 5.68 -13.02
C GLY A 138 -5.55 6.82 -13.74
N ASP A 139 -6.85 6.66 -13.98
CA ASP A 139 -7.67 7.67 -14.66
C ASP A 139 -7.82 8.95 -13.82
N LEU A 140 -7.92 8.82 -12.49
CA LEU A 140 -7.96 9.95 -11.56
C LEU A 140 -6.62 10.68 -11.48
N ALA A 141 -5.51 9.94 -11.49
CA ALA A 141 -4.16 10.51 -11.53
C ALA A 141 -3.91 11.25 -12.86
N GLU A 142 -4.33 10.67 -13.98
CA GLU A 142 -4.26 11.32 -15.30
C GLU A 142 -5.07 12.62 -15.33
N ALA A 143 -6.28 12.57 -14.79
CA ALA A 143 -7.15 13.73 -14.70
C ALA A 143 -6.76 14.71 -13.58
N ARG A 144 -5.63 14.47 -12.89
CA ARG A 144 -5.06 15.28 -11.80
C ARG A 144 -6.07 15.63 -10.72
N TRP A 145 -6.92 14.67 -10.35
CA TRP A 145 -7.82 14.85 -9.23
C TRP A 145 -7.00 15.00 -7.92
N PRO A 146 -7.24 16.01 -7.08
CA PRO A 146 -6.37 16.32 -5.93
C PRO A 146 -6.15 15.13 -4.98
N GLU A 147 -7.19 14.32 -4.76
CA GLU A 147 -7.13 13.19 -3.84
C GLU A 147 -6.56 11.90 -4.46
N ALA A 148 -6.28 11.89 -5.78
CA ALA A 148 -5.74 10.72 -6.47
C ALA A 148 -4.40 10.29 -5.89
N GLU A 149 -3.58 11.24 -5.42
CA GLU A 149 -2.29 10.97 -4.79
C GLU A 149 -2.44 10.02 -3.60
N ARG A 150 -3.40 10.29 -2.71
CA ARG A 150 -3.63 9.48 -1.52
C ARG A 150 -4.05 8.06 -1.88
N VAL A 151 -4.85 7.90 -2.92
CA VAL A 151 -5.30 6.58 -3.42
C VAL A 151 -4.12 5.80 -3.99
N VAL A 152 -3.27 6.44 -4.82
CA VAL A 152 -2.08 5.80 -5.40
C VAL A 152 -1.09 5.39 -4.31
N LEU A 153 -0.83 6.27 -3.33
CA LEU A 153 0.03 5.96 -2.19
C LEU A 153 -0.54 4.84 -1.32
N ALA A 154 -1.86 4.77 -1.13
CA ALA A 154 -2.48 3.65 -0.44
C ALA A 154 -2.29 2.33 -1.21
N LEU A 155 -2.46 2.33 -2.54
CA LEU A 155 -2.22 1.16 -3.37
C LEU A 155 -0.76 0.69 -3.32
N GLN A 156 0.20 1.62 -3.36
CA GLN A 156 1.63 1.31 -3.21
C GLN A 156 1.92 0.68 -1.83
N ARG A 157 1.40 1.27 -0.76
CA ARG A 157 1.56 0.75 0.61
C ARG A 157 1.03 -0.68 0.77
N GLU A 158 -0.14 -0.96 0.21
CA GLU A 158 -0.76 -2.29 0.30
C GLU A 158 -0.09 -3.31 -0.64
N LEU A 159 0.69 -2.82 -1.61
CA LEU A 159 1.61 -3.59 -2.43
C LEU A 159 3.05 -3.36 -1.98
N HIS A 160 3.37 -3.63 -0.72
CA HIS A 160 4.73 -3.57 -0.20
C HIS A 160 5.52 -4.86 -0.51
N PRO A 161 6.86 -4.87 -0.43
CA PRO A 161 7.67 -6.00 -0.89
C PRO A 161 7.47 -7.36 -0.20
N GLY A 162 6.78 -7.41 0.94
CA GLY A 162 6.44 -8.65 1.66
C GLY A 162 5.15 -9.32 1.19
N VAL A 163 4.41 -8.66 0.31
CA VAL A 163 3.03 -9.04 0.03
C VAL A 163 2.94 -10.31 -0.83
N SER A 164 2.28 -11.35 -0.30
CA SER A 164 2.21 -12.67 -0.95
C SER A 164 0.78 -13.23 -1.06
N TRP A 165 -0.19 -12.42 -1.48
CA TRP A 165 -1.57 -12.89 -1.73
C TRP A 165 -1.82 -13.23 -3.22
N PRO A 166 -2.81 -14.10 -3.53
CA PRO A 166 -3.16 -14.47 -4.90
C PRO A 166 -3.52 -13.26 -5.78
N GLY A 167 -2.67 -12.98 -6.76
CA GLY A 167 -2.82 -11.86 -7.70
C GLY A 167 -1.90 -10.66 -7.45
N SER A 168 -1.07 -10.64 -6.39
CA SER A 168 -0.19 -9.51 -6.10
C SER A 168 0.84 -9.30 -7.22
N ALA A 169 1.29 -10.42 -7.78
CA ALA A 169 2.14 -10.49 -8.97
C ALA A 169 1.55 -9.79 -10.21
N ASN A 170 0.21 -9.69 -10.32
CA ASN A 170 -0.45 -8.98 -11.42
C ASN A 170 -0.74 -7.51 -11.08
N ALA A 171 -0.97 -7.20 -9.81
CA ALA A 171 -1.24 -5.84 -9.35
C ALA A 171 0.02 -4.97 -9.31
N LEU A 172 1.17 -5.51 -8.89
CA LEU A 172 2.42 -4.76 -8.81
C LEU A 172 2.84 -4.14 -10.16
N PRO A 173 2.89 -4.88 -11.29
CA PRO A 173 3.20 -4.29 -12.60
C PRO A 173 2.26 -3.14 -12.97
N ALA A 174 0.97 -3.24 -12.68
CA ALA A 174 0.01 -2.19 -12.99
C ALA A 174 0.26 -0.91 -12.17
N VAL A 175 0.62 -1.03 -10.88
CA VAL A 175 0.97 0.13 -10.05
C VAL A 175 2.33 0.73 -10.43
N LEU A 176 3.31 -0.10 -10.81
CA LEU A 176 4.58 0.38 -11.35
C LEU A 176 4.39 1.17 -12.64
N GLU A 177 3.58 0.67 -13.58
CA GLU A 177 3.29 1.38 -14.84
C GLU A 177 2.58 2.70 -14.58
N LEU A 178 1.52 2.69 -13.76
CA LEU A 178 0.82 3.91 -13.36
C LEU A 178 1.79 4.95 -12.80
N ALA A 179 2.68 4.55 -11.88
CA ALA A 179 3.64 5.45 -11.26
C ALA A 179 4.70 5.96 -12.26
N LEU A 180 5.18 5.11 -13.17
CA LEU A 180 6.12 5.47 -14.23
C LEU A 180 5.52 6.49 -15.20
N GLU A 181 4.32 6.21 -15.70
CA GLU A 181 3.64 7.10 -16.65
C GLU A 181 3.23 8.44 -16.01
N ARG A 182 3.07 8.48 -14.68
CA ARG A 182 2.66 9.66 -13.92
C ARG A 182 3.80 10.24 -13.08
N VAL A 183 5.06 9.92 -13.40
CA VAL A 183 6.24 10.34 -12.62
C VAL A 183 6.34 11.85 -12.45
N GLN A 184 5.94 12.64 -13.46
CA GLN A 184 5.97 14.10 -13.36
C GLN A 184 5.02 14.65 -12.30
N TRP A 185 3.84 14.02 -12.18
CA TRP A 185 2.83 14.41 -11.21
C TRP A 185 3.25 13.99 -9.80
N LEU A 186 3.75 12.76 -9.64
CA LEU A 186 4.28 12.28 -8.35
C LEU A 186 5.48 13.12 -7.86
N ALA A 187 6.36 13.53 -8.78
CA ALA A 187 7.51 14.38 -8.48
C ALA A 187 7.13 15.84 -8.12
N ALA A 188 5.86 16.23 -8.23
CA ALA A 188 5.41 17.56 -7.85
C ALA A 188 5.03 17.65 -6.36
N SER A 189 4.73 16.53 -5.71
CA SER A 189 4.42 16.43 -4.28
C SER A 189 5.60 15.88 -3.51
N ASP A 190 6.01 16.59 -2.45
CA ASP A 190 7.12 16.17 -1.60
C ASP A 190 6.86 14.79 -1.00
N VAL A 191 5.63 14.54 -0.52
CA VAL A 191 5.23 13.27 0.09
C VAL A 191 5.21 12.16 -0.96
N ALA A 192 4.58 12.40 -2.12
CA ALA A 192 4.49 11.37 -3.15
C ALA A 192 5.86 10.99 -3.74
N ALA A 193 6.73 11.98 -3.97
CA ALA A 193 8.08 11.76 -4.47
C ALA A 193 8.90 10.94 -3.48
N GLN A 194 8.85 11.27 -2.18
CA GLN A 194 9.55 10.52 -1.14
C GLN A 194 9.04 9.09 -1.05
N LEU A 195 7.74 8.90 -0.81
CA LEU A 195 7.17 7.59 -0.54
C LEU A 195 7.27 6.66 -1.76
N THR A 196 6.98 7.17 -2.97
CA THR A 196 7.09 6.37 -4.20
C THR A 196 8.55 6.00 -4.47
N PHE A 197 9.50 6.91 -4.24
CA PHE A 197 10.92 6.59 -4.42
C PHE A 197 11.36 5.47 -3.47
N LEU A 198 11.03 5.59 -2.18
CA LEU A 198 11.37 4.57 -1.18
C LEU A 198 10.74 3.23 -1.56
N TRP A 199 9.44 3.23 -1.85
CA TRP A 199 8.69 2.05 -2.27
C TRP A 199 9.33 1.35 -3.48
N ALA A 200 9.69 2.10 -4.52
CA ALA A 200 10.32 1.58 -5.72
C ALA A 200 11.70 0.96 -5.43
N VAL A 201 12.53 1.62 -4.61
CA VAL A 201 13.85 1.11 -4.22
C VAL A 201 13.73 -0.16 -3.36
N ARG A 202 12.75 -0.23 -2.45
CA ARG A 202 12.50 -1.42 -1.63
C ARG A 202 12.05 -2.60 -2.49
N TRP A 203 11.17 -2.40 -3.47
CA TRP A 203 10.83 -3.44 -4.46
C TRP A 203 12.02 -3.86 -5.31
N ALA A 204 12.83 -2.91 -5.81
CA ALA A 204 14.01 -3.25 -6.59
C ALA A 204 15.01 -4.13 -5.81
N THR A 205 15.08 -3.94 -4.49
CA THR A 205 15.86 -4.78 -3.59
C THR A 205 15.24 -6.16 -3.41
N ALA A 206 13.94 -6.22 -3.10
CA ALA A 206 13.22 -7.47 -2.89
C ALA A 206 13.24 -8.42 -4.09
N LEU A 207 13.36 -7.86 -5.30
CA LEU A 207 13.38 -8.60 -6.55
C LEU A 207 14.81 -8.91 -7.05
N GLN A 208 15.86 -8.56 -6.30
CA GLN A 208 17.26 -8.67 -6.75
C GLN A 208 17.70 -10.10 -7.09
N ASP A 209 17.23 -11.08 -6.31
CA ASP A 209 17.68 -12.47 -6.42
C ASP A 209 16.76 -13.32 -7.31
N SER A 210 15.71 -12.73 -7.90
CA SER A 210 14.75 -13.42 -8.77
C SER A 210 15.00 -13.10 -10.24
N SER A 211 15.45 -14.10 -11.00
CA SER A 211 15.61 -13.98 -12.46
C SER A 211 14.28 -13.84 -13.20
N VAL A 212 13.20 -14.40 -12.64
CA VAL A 212 11.83 -14.32 -13.18
C VAL A 212 11.27 -12.90 -13.04
N ASP A 213 11.72 -12.15 -12.02
CA ASP A 213 11.24 -10.80 -11.73
C ASP A 213 12.15 -9.69 -12.27
N ALA A 214 13.08 -10.01 -13.16
CA ALA A 214 14.06 -9.06 -13.69
C ALA A 214 13.40 -7.81 -14.32
N GLU A 215 12.31 -7.97 -15.05
CA GLU A 215 11.59 -6.85 -15.67
C GLU A 215 10.87 -5.98 -14.62
N ARG A 216 10.26 -6.60 -13.60
CA ARG A 216 9.63 -5.87 -12.49
C ARG A 216 10.66 -5.07 -11.70
N ARG A 217 11.82 -5.68 -11.42
CA ARG A 217 12.96 -5.02 -10.78
C ARG A 217 13.44 -3.83 -11.62
N LYS A 218 13.59 -4.03 -12.93
CA LYS A 218 14.02 -2.97 -13.86
C LYS A 218 13.06 -1.79 -13.84
N ARG A 219 11.74 -2.03 -13.90
CA ARG A 219 10.72 -0.98 -13.83
C ARG A 219 10.75 -0.23 -12.50
N ALA A 220 10.91 -0.92 -11.39
CA ALA A 220 11.08 -0.29 -10.08
C ALA A 220 12.33 0.62 -10.04
N LEU A 221 13.44 0.18 -10.63
CA LEU A 221 14.65 1.00 -10.77
C LEU A 221 14.48 2.17 -11.74
N ASP A 222 13.77 1.99 -12.86
CA ASP A 222 13.45 3.06 -13.80
C ASP A 222 12.61 4.14 -13.10
N LEU A 223 11.63 3.75 -12.28
CA LEU A 223 10.79 4.66 -11.50
C LEU A 223 11.61 5.43 -10.46
N ALA A 224 12.43 4.74 -9.67
CA ALA A 224 13.31 5.37 -8.70
C ALA A 224 14.29 6.36 -9.36
N SER A 225 14.89 5.97 -10.50
CA SER A 225 15.80 6.84 -11.26
C SER A 225 15.08 8.09 -11.79
N ALA A 226 13.91 7.91 -12.40
CA ALA A 226 13.14 9.01 -12.97
C ALA A 226 12.65 10.01 -11.90
N LEU A 227 12.25 9.51 -10.72
CA LEU A 227 11.92 10.37 -9.57
C LEU A 227 13.16 11.12 -9.05
N TRP A 228 14.30 10.43 -8.93
CA TRP A 228 15.55 11.05 -8.48
C TRP A 228 16.03 12.16 -9.40
N GLU A 229 15.91 12.00 -10.71
CA GLU A 229 16.28 13.02 -11.69
C GLU A 229 15.40 14.27 -11.61
N ARG A 230 14.13 14.11 -11.23
CA ARG A 230 13.14 15.20 -11.19
C ARG A 230 13.08 15.91 -9.84
N ALA A 231 13.17 15.16 -8.75
CA ALA A 231 12.86 15.64 -7.41
C ALA A 231 13.93 15.26 -6.35
N PRO A 232 15.24 15.43 -6.63
CA PRO A 232 16.28 14.98 -5.69
C PRO A 232 16.20 15.73 -4.35
N GLY A 233 15.84 17.02 -4.37
CA GLY A 233 15.69 17.83 -3.16
C GLY A 233 14.58 17.32 -2.23
N GLN A 234 13.44 16.92 -2.80
CA GLN A 234 12.29 16.39 -2.06
C GLN A 234 12.61 15.01 -1.48
N ILE A 235 13.20 14.13 -2.28
CA ILE A 235 13.58 12.78 -1.86
C ILE A 235 14.60 12.82 -0.71
N LEU A 236 15.54 13.76 -0.74
CA LEU A 236 16.52 13.95 0.34
C LEU A 236 15.88 14.34 1.69
N GLN A 237 14.64 14.86 1.71
CA GLN A 237 13.94 15.18 2.95
C GLN A 237 13.38 13.93 3.65
N ALA A 238 13.29 12.77 2.97
CA ALA A 238 12.97 11.50 3.63
C ALA A 238 14.03 11.08 4.68
N GLY A 239 15.20 11.72 4.63
CA GLY A 239 16.22 11.63 5.64
C GLY A 239 16.72 10.21 5.90
N PRO A 240 16.69 9.70 7.15
CA PRO A 240 17.17 8.36 7.46
C PRO A 240 16.39 7.25 6.73
N ALA A 241 15.13 7.47 6.34
CA ALA A 241 14.39 6.50 5.54
C ALA A 241 15.00 6.29 4.14
N LEU A 242 15.60 7.33 3.55
CA LEU A 242 16.33 7.22 2.29
C LEU A 242 17.58 6.33 2.45
N ALA A 243 18.32 6.51 3.54
CA ALA A 243 19.49 5.69 3.84
C ALA A 243 19.11 4.22 4.04
N TRP A 244 17.99 3.97 4.72
CA TRP A 244 17.42 2.64 4.88
C TRP A 244 17.09 1.99 3.53
N ALA A 245 16.35 2.68 2.68
CA ALA A 245 15.97 2.13 1.37
C ALA A 245 17.20 1.84 0.49
N LEU A 246 18.20 2.71 0.48
CA LEU A 246 19.40 2.58 -0.36
C LEU A 246 20.43 1.56 0.17
N LEU A 247 20.24 1.02 1.38
CA LEU A 247 21.21 0.17 2.06
C LEU A 247 21.64 -1.05 1.23
N HIS A 248 20.73 -1.59 0.43
CA HIS A 248 20.92 -2.80 -0.38
C HIS A 248 21.12 -2.53 -1.87
N CYS A 249 20.89 -1.29 -2.33
CA CYS A 249 21.14 -0.87 -3.71
C CYS A 249 22.58 -0.33 -3.91
N ARG A 250 23.58 -0.91 -3.21
CA ARG A 250 24.98 -0.40 -3.22
C ARG A 250 25.70 -0.60 -4.55
N THR A 251 25.27 -1.54 -5.37
CA THR A 251 25.88 -1.82 -6.68
C THR A 251 25.10 -1.18 -7.83
N GLU A 252 23.94 -0.59 -7.53
CA GLU A 252 23.03 -0.06 -8.55
C GLU A 252 23.54 1.28 -9.09
N ARG A 253 23.99 1.28 -10.35
CA ARG A 253 24.63 2.44 -10.99
C ARG A 253 23.68 3.63 -11.10
N ARG A 254 22.39 3.38 -11.32
CA ARG A 254 21.35 4.40 -11.49
C ARG A 254 21.12 5.22 -10.22
N LEU A 255 21.41 4.64 -9.05
CA LEU A 255 21.16 5.26 -7.74
C LEU A 255 22.44 5.79 -7.07
N VAL A 256 23.57 5.83 -7.80
CA VAL A 256 24.85 6.34 -7.26
C VAL A 256 24.74 7.79 -6.79
N GLY A 257 24.03 8.64 -7.54
CA GLY A 257 23.81 10.04 -7.17
C GLY A 257 23.04 10.19 -5.86
N ALA A 258 21.95 9.42 -5.70
CA ALA A 258 21.14 9.39 -4.48
C ALA A 258 21.96 8.94 -3.28
N ARG A 259 22.73 7.87 -3.44
CA ARG A 259 23.60 7.34 -2.39
C ARG A 259 24.68 8.33 -1.97
N ARG A 260 25.38 8.93 -2.94
CA ARG A 260 26.44 9.90 -2.64
C ARG A 260 25.90 11.05 -1.78
N ARG A 261 24.80 11.66 -2.20
CA ARG A 261 24.17 12.76 -1.45
C ARG A 261 23.59 12.34 -0.09
N CYS A 262 23.11 11.10 0.02
CA CYS A 262 22.64 10.55 1.29
C CYS A 262 23.81 10.34 2.27
N CYS A 263 24.95 9.81 1.81
CA CYS A 263 26.15 9.60 2.62
C CYS A 263 26.84 10.91 3.04
N GLU A 264 26.77 11.95 2.20
CA GLU A 264 27.30 13.29 2.52
C GLU A 264 26.56 13.97 3.70
N ARG A 265 25.44 13.40 4.15
CA ARG A 265 24.59 13.91 5.22
C ARG A 265 24.55 12.97 6.43
N GLU A 266 25.70 12.63 7.01
CA GLU A 266 25.74 11.74 8.19
C GLU A 266 24.87 12.25 9.36
N GLU A 267 24.76 13.58 9.53
CA GLU A 267 23.90 14.21 10.54
C GLU A 267 22.42 13.82 10.39
N VAL A 268 21.97 13.50 9.17
CA VAL A 268 20.59 13.10 8.88
C VAL A 268 20.30 11.68 9.38
N LEU A 269 21.32 10.83 9.56
CA LEU A 269 21.16 9.51 10.17
C LEU A 269 20.92 9.57 11.68
N ALA A 270 21.20 10.71 12.32
CA ALA A 270 20.93 10.92 13.74
C ALA A 270 19.47 11.35 14.02
N CYS A 271 18.73 11.79 12.98
CA CYS A 271 17.33 12.18 13.09
C CYS A 271 16.40 10.97 13.27
N PRO A 272 15.21 11.14 13.88
CA PRO A 272 14.16 10.13 13.84
C PRO A 272 13.72 9.79 12.43
N LEU A 273 13.35 8.53 12.20
CA LEU A 273 12.70 8.13 10.96
C LEU A 273 11.34 8.83 10.84
N PRO A 274 11.05 9.51 9.72
CA PRO A 274 9.75 10.12 9.51
C PRO A 274 8.64 9.06 9.55
N GLN A 275 7.62 9.27 10.39
CA GLN A 275 6.55 8.29 10.59
C GLN A 275 5.83 7.94 9.28
N ALA A 276 5.58 8.93 8.42
CA ALA A 276 4.94 8.69 7.12
C ALA A 276 5.74 7.72 6.22
N CYS A 277 7.08 7.72 6.33
CA CYS A 277 7.93 6.77 5.60
C CYS A 277 7.83 5.36 6.19
N LEU A 278 7.84 5.23 7.52
CA LEU A 278 7.65 3.95 8.22
C LEU A 278 6.27 3.35 7.93
N ASP A 279 5.23 4.20 7.99
CA ASP A 279 3.85 3.84 7.69
C ASP A 279 3.66 3.35 6.24
N HIS A 280 4.62 3.60 5.37
CA HIS A 280 4.57 3.17 3.96
C HIS A 280 5.37 1.89 3.67
N LEU A 281 6.11 1.36 4.66
CA LEU A 281 6.89 0.12 4.48
C LEU A 281 6.03 -1.14 4.59
N LEU A 282 4.92 -1.07 5.31
CA LEU A 282 4.04 -2.21 5.63
C LEU A 282 2.58 -1.89 5.28
N GLY A 283 1.79 -2.94 5.03
CA GLY A 283 0.33 -2.80 4.84
C GLY A 283 -0.39 -2.24 6.08
N ALA A 284 -1.60 -1.71 5.92
CA ALA A 284 -2.37 -1.17 7.05
C ALA A 284 -2.69 -2.23 8.11
N GLU A 285 -3.24 -3.37 7.70
CA GLU A 285 -3.56 -4.48 8.61
C GLU A 285 -2.30 -5.01 9.31
N GLU A 286 -1.18 -5.08 8.59
CA GLU A 286 0.07 -5.54 9.16
C GLU A 286 0.60 -4.60 10.24
N GLN A 287 0.54 -3.29 10.03
CA GLN A 287 0.93 -2.31 11.06
C GLN A 287 0.03 -2.37 12.28
N GLU A 288 -1.28 -2.55 12.09
CA GLU A 288 -2.22 -2.70 13.21
C GLU A 288 -1.87 -3.94 14.04
N HIS A 289 -1.59 -5.07 13.39
CA HIS A 289 -1.18 -6.31 14.06
C HIS A 289 0.19 -6.18 14.73
N LEU A 290 1.14 -5.49 14.10
CA LEU A 290 2.46 -5.26 14.66
C LEU A 290 2.40 -4.34 15.89
N ALA A 291 1.62 -3.26 15.82
CA ALA A 291 1.39 -2.37 16.95
C ALA A 291 0.74 -3.11 18.12
N PHE A 292 -0.22 -4.00 17.85
CA PHE A 292 -0.82 -4.87 18.87
C PHE A 292 0.22 -5.81 19.50
N LEU A 293 1.04 -6.48 18.68
CA LEU A 293 2.11 -7.37 19.14
C LEU A 293 3.12 -6.63 20.03
N VAL A 294 3.48 -5.41 19.67
CA VAL A 294 4.36 -4.55 20.49
C VAL A 294 3.66 -4.12 21.78
N ALA A 295 2.37 -3.82 21.77
CA ALA A 295 1.65 -3.36 22.95
C ALA A 295 1.36 -4.47 23.98
N VAL A 296 1.17 -5.73 23.56
CA VAL A 296 0.67 -6.81 24.42
C VAL A 296 1.77 -7.77 24.89
N GLU A 297 1.95 -7.90 26.21
CA GLU A 297 2.93 -8.81 26.83
C GLU A 297 2.42 -10.24 27.03
N ARG A 298 1.11 -10.39 27.23
CA ARG A 298 0.52 -11.71 27.52
C ARG A 298 0.48 -12.53 26.24
N HIS A 299 0.78 -13.82 26.33
CA HIS A 299 0.72 -14.75 25.19
C HIS A 299 1.55 -14.29 23.97
N GLU A 300 2.67 -13.58 24.21
CA GLU A 300 3.60 -13.12 23.17
C GLU A 300 3.91 -14.24 22.17
N ASP A 301 4.12 -15.47 22.65
CA ASP A 301 4.35 -16.66 21.85
C ASP A 301 3.32 -16.88 20.75
N ARG A 302 2.05 -16.87 21.16
CA ARG A 302 0.92 -17.15 20.29
C ARG A 302 0.68 -16.00 19.33
N TYR A 303 0.78 -14.75 19.80
CA TYR A 303 0.57 -13.58 18.96
C TYR A 303 1.68 -13.39 17.94
N PHE A 304 2.92 -13.66 18.33
CA PHE A 304 4.04 -13.68 17.40
C PHE A 304 3.86 -14.78 16.36
N GLN A 305 3.48 -16.00 16.77
CA GLN A 305 3.22 -17.08 15.82
C GLN A 305 2.11 -16.72 14.83
N TRP A 306 1.01 -16.12 15.29
CA TRP A 306 -0.06 -15.66 14.40
C TRP A 306 0.39 -14.55 13.44
N PHE A 307 1.18 -13.60 13.93
CA PHE A 307 1.76 -12.56 13.08
C PHE A 307 2.66 -13.18 12.01
N ALA A 308 3.56 -14.09 12.43
CA ALA A 308 4.46 -14.79 11.53
C ALA A 308 3.70 -15.65 10.52
N ASP A 309 2.70 -16.42 10.95
CA ASP A 309 1.87 -17.25 10.07
C ASP A 309 1.13 -16.45 9.00
N ARG A 310 0.70 -15.24 9.35
CA ARG A 310 -0.06 -14.38 8.43
C ARG A 310 0.83 -13.60 7.47
N HIS A 311 1.91 -13.02 7.97
CA HIS A 311 2.68 -12.01 7.25
C HIS A 311 4.09 -12.47 6.87
N LEU A 312 4.67 -13.43 7.61
CA LEU A 312 6.05 -13.88 7.44
C LEU A 312 6.17 -15.32 6.91
N VAL A 313 5.13 -16.16 6.94
CA VAL A 313 5.26 -17.61 6.62
C VAL A 313 5.60 -17.87 5.15
N SER A 314 5.29 -16.93 4.24
CA SER A 314 5.85 -17.00 2.88
C SER A 314 7.37 -16.81 2.83
N ALA A 315 7.97 -16.19 3.87
CA ALA A 315 9.41 -16.06 4.07
C ALA A 315 10.03 -17.24 4.86
N LEU A 316 9.24 -18.03 5.60
CA LEU A 316 9.73 -19.07 6.52
C LEU A 316 9.49 -20.52 6.04
N GLY A 317 8.63 -20.75 5.05
CA GLY A 317 8.28 -22.08 4.57
C GLY A 317 8.42 -22.22 3.06
N GLY A 318 9.60 -22.65 2.60
CA GLY A 318 9.83 -23.32 1.32
C GLY A 318 9.35 -22.59 0.05
N SER A 319 10.24 -21.79 -0.56
CA SER A 319 10.20 -21.36 -1.97
C SER A 319 8.90 -20.65 -2.43
N GLN A 320 8.95 -19.32 -2.58
CA GLN A 320 8.44 -18.56 -3.76
C GLN A 320 7.96 -17.11 -3.51
N ALA A 321 7.97 -16.53 -2.30
CA ALA A 321 7.76 -15.08 -2.19
C ALA A 321 9.06 -14.30 -2.46
N PRO A 322 9.10 -13.42 -3.48
CA PRO A 322 10.21 -12.48 -3.64
C PRO A 322 10.30 -11.58 -2.40
N GLY A 323 11.50 -11.34 -1.87
CA GLY A 323 11.70 -10.28 -0.88
C GLY A 323 11.50 -10.64 0.59
N GLY A 324 11.32 -11.91 0.99
CA GLY A 324 11.09 -12.29 2.39
C GLY A 324 12.09 -11.72 3.40
N GLY A 325 13.38 -11.65 3.05
CA GLY A 325 14.40 -11.03 3.89
C GLY A 325 14.33 -9.50 3.97
N VAL A 326 13.92 -8.84 2.88
CA VAL A 326 13.74 -7.38 2.80
C VAL A 326 12.51 -6.96 3.62
N HIS A 327 11.43 -7.71 3.49
CA HIS A 327 10.21 -7.49 4.25
C HIS A 327 10.39 -7.68 5.74
N LEU A 328 11.03 -8.78 6.18
CA LEU A 328 11.33 -9.00 7.59
C LEU A 328 12.17 -7.86 8.18
N ALA A 329 13.08 -7.30 7.39
CA ALA A 329 13.87 -6.14 7.80
C ALA A 329 13.00 -4.89 8.00
N ASP A 330 12.03 -4.63 7.11
CA ASP A 330 11.06 -3.55 7.26
C ASP A 330 10.17 -3.75 8.50
N VAL A 331 9.69 -4.98 8.73
CA VAL A 331 8.92 -5.36 9.93
C VAL A 331 9.71 -5.09 11.20
N ALA A 332 10.98 -5.53 11.26
CA ALA A 332 11.83 -5.32 12.43
C ALA A 332 12.05 -3.83 12.70
N LEU A 333 12.31 -3.03 11.64
CA LEU A 333 12.49 -1.59 11.77
C LEU A 333 11.22 -0.89 12.31
N CYS A 334 10.04 -1.23 11.76
CA CYS A 334 8.76 -0.71 12.22
C CYS A 334 8.44 -1.14 13.66
N ALA A 335 8.77 -2.38 14.04
CA ALA A 335 8.56 -2.90 15.39
C ALA A 335 9.37 -2.12 16.43
N ILE A 336 10.65 -1.84 16.13
CA ILE A 336 11.54 -1.07 17.00
C ILE A 336 11.02 0.36 17.14
N ALA A 337 10.62 1.00 16.03
CA ALA A 337 10.08 2.36 16.06
C ALA A 337 8.77 2.44 16.86
N ALA A 338 7.88 1.46 16.71
CA ALA A 338 6.64 1.36 17.49
C ALA A 338 6.93 1.15 18.98
N ALA A 339 7.87 0.26 19.32
CA ALA A 339 8.25 -0.01 20.70
C ALA A 339 8.90 1.20 21.39
N GLU A 340 9.74 1.94 20.65
CA GLU A 340 10.34 3.19 21.12
C GLU A 340 9.27 4.27 21.38
N GLY A 341 8.28 4.40 20.49
CA GLY A 341 7.19 5.36 20.64
C GLY A 341 6.29 5.11 21.85
N VAL A 342 6.11 3.84 22.25
CA VAL A 342 5.31 3.45 23.42
C VAL A 342 6.17 3.30 24.69
N GLY A 343 7.50 3.22 24.55
CA GLY A 343 8.42 3.00 25.68
C GLY A 343 8.36 1.58 26.25
N CYS A 344 8.03 0.58 25.44
CA CYS A 344 7.86 -0.80 25.88
C CYS A 344 9.08 -1.67 25.55
N ALA A 345 9.66 -2.32 26.57
CA ALA A 345 10.69 -3.33 26.39
C ALA A 345 10.10 -4.67 25.93
N ARG A 346 10.62 -5.23 24.83
CA ARG A 346 10.18 -6.49 24.23
C ARG A 346 11.34 -7.44 23.92
N PRO A 347 12.07 -7.91 24.95
CA PRO A 347 13.27 -8.72 24.74
C PRO A 347 13.00 -10.04 24.00
N GLY A 348 11.86 -10.69 24.26
CA GLY A 348 11.45 -11.91 23.57
C GLY A 348 11.24 -11.68 22.06
N LEU A 349 10.55 -10.61 21.70
CA LEU A 349 10.31 -10.21 20.32
C LEU A 349 11.62 -9.98 19.56
N TRP A 350 12.60 -9.31 20.18
CA TRP A 350 13.90 -9.06 19.54
C TRP A 350 14.71 -10.33 19.32
N SER A 351 14.71 -11.26 20.29
CA SER A 351 15.32 -12.59 20.11
C SER A 351 14.72 -13.31 18.91
N ARG A 352 13.38 -13.35 18.81
CA ARG A 352 12.69 -14.06 17.74
C ARG A 352 12.90 -13.42 16.38
N LEU A 353 12.78 -12.10 16.29
CA LEU A 353 13.06 -11.40 15.04
C LEU A 353 14.51 -11.62 14.61
N TRP A 354 15.46 -11.68 15.55
CA TRP A 354 16.86 -11.99 15.27
C TRP A 354 17.07 -13.45 14.81
N GLU A 355 16.41 -14.40 15.44
CA GLU A 355 16.45 -15.83 15.08
C GLU A 355 15.87 -16.08 13.69
N LEU A 356 14.75 -15.43 13.36
CA LEU A 356 14.15 -15.50 12.02
C LEU A 356 14.95 -14.69 10.98
N ALA A 357 15.74 -13.71 11.41
CA ALA A 357 16.44 -12.82 10.52
C ALA A 357 17.68 -13.47 9.88
N GLY A 358 17.66 -13.57 8.55
CA GLY A 358 18.88 -13.58 7.75
C GLY A 358 19.65 -12.26 7.84
N GLU A 359 20.71 -12.12 7.04
CA GLU A 359 21.58 -10.92 7.04
C GLU A 359 20.80 -9.59 6.92
N GLN A 360 19.76 -9.58 6.08
CA GLN A 360 18.89 -8.41 5.82
C GLN A 360 18.07 -7.99 7.04
N GLY A 361 17.48 -8.95 7.78
CA GLY A 361 16.71 -8.64 8.99
C GLY A 361 17.61 -8.15 10.13
N ARG A 362 18.84 -8.70 10.23
CA ARG A 362 19.84 -8.26 11.21
C ARG A 362 20.32 -6.83 10.93
N LEU A 363 20.40 -6.44 9.66
CA LEU A 363 20.69 -5.07 9.24
C LEU A 363 19.67 -4.06 9.77
N ALA A 364 18.39 -4.42 9.94
CA ALA A 364 17.39 -3.52 10.52
C ALA A 364 17.70 -3.15 11.97
N LEU A 365 18.08 -4.14 12.79
CA LEU A 365 18.47 -3.93 14.19
C LEU A 365 19.76 -3.11 14.30
N VAL A 366 20.75 -3.39 13.45
CA VAL A 366 21.99 -2.60 13.37
C VAL A 366 21.68 -1.16 12.95
N PHE A 367 20.83 -0.97 11.93
CA PHE A 367 20.43 0.34 11.44
C PHE A 367 19.71 1.16 12.53
N ALA A 368 18.76 0.55 13.25
CA ALA A 368 18.06 1.21 14.35
C ALA A 368 19.00 1.57 15.52
N ALA A 369 20.02 0.75 15.78
CA ALA A 369 21.00 0.97 16.86
C ALA A 369 22.00 2.11 16.59
N ARG A 370 22.03 2.67 15.37
CA ARG A 370 22.94 3.81 15.05
C ARG A 370 22.63 5.02 15.93
N ARG A 371 21.35 5.24 16.26
CA ARG A 371 20.91 6.28 17.19
C ARG A 371 20.97 5.79 18.64
N ALA A 372 21.26 6.70 19.57
CA ALA A 372 21.06 6.41 20.98
C ALA A 372 19.57 6.19 21.28
N GLY A 373 19.24 5.26 22.18
CA GLY A 373 17.87 4.93 22.53
C GLY A 373 17.56 3.46 22.36
N TYR A 374 16.27 3.17 22.21
CA TYR A 374 15.72 1.82 22.32
C TYR A 374 16.27 0.83 21.28
N GLY A 375 16.61 1.30 20.08
CA GLY A 375 17.25 0.45 19.05
C GLY A 375 18.57 -0.17 19.49
N ARG A 376 19.38 0.52 20.33
CA ARG A 376 20.62 -0.04 20.89
C ARG A 376 20.33 -1.13 21.92
N GLU A 377 19.34 -0.91 22.76
CA GLU A 377 18.91 -1.89 23.77
C GLU A 377 18.39 -3.16 23.08
N ALA A 378 17.54 -3.00 22.05
CA ALA A 378 17.03 -4.09 21.24
C ALA A 378 18.16 -4.90 20.58
N LEU A 379 19.17 -4.22 19.99
CA LEU A 379 20.33 -4.90 19.41
C LEU A 379 21.15 -5.64 20.46
N VAL A 380 21.40 -5.04 21.63
CA VAL A 380 22.15 -5.70 22.72
C VAL A 380 21.43 -6.97 23.18
N VAL A 381 20.11 -6.91 23.34
CA VAL A 381 19.30 -8.07 23.73
C VAL A 381 19.36 -9.17 22.67
N ALA A 382 19.15 -8.82 21.39
CA ALA A 382 19.22 -9.78 20.29
C ALA A 382 20.61 -10.46 20.21
N LEU A 383 21.70 -9.69 20.32
CA LEU A 383 23.06 -10.22 20.30
C LEU A 383 23.39 -11.10 21.52
N ALA A 384 22.78 -10.83 22.67
CA ALA A 384 22.97 -11.63 23.88
C ALA A 384 22.19 -12.95 23.84
N ALA A 385 21.08 -12.99 23.09
CA ALA A 385 20.26 -14.18 22.90
C ALA A 385 20.77 -15.11 21.78
N ASP A 386 21.69 -14.64 20.92
CA ASP A 386 22.28 -15.46 19.86
C ASP A 386 23.08 -16.64 20.44
N PRO A 387 22.97 -17.86 19.87
CA PRO A 387 23.76 -19.02 20.29
C PRO A 387 25.29 -18.81 20.22
N ASP A 388 25.77 -17.92 19.35
CA ASP A 388 27.16 -17.46 19.27
C ASP A 388 27.25 -15.92 19.32
N PRO A 389 27.24 -15.32 20.52
CA PRO A 389 27.28 -13.86 20.69
C PRO A 389 28.53 -13.20 20.11
N ALA A 390 29.65 -13.91 20.01
CA ALA A 390 30.90 -13.36 19.48
C ALA A 390 30.82 -13.22 17.96
N ALA A 391 30.32 -14.25 17.26
CA ALA A 391 30.07 -14.18 15.83
C ALA A 391 28.99 -13.13 15.49
N ALA A 392 27.91 -13.08 16.27
CA ALA A 392 26.84 -12.10 16.10
C ALA A 392 27.34 -10.65 16.20
N ARG A 393 28.22 -10.35 17.18
CA ARG A 393 28.87 -9.03 17.31
C ARG A 393 29.81 -8.74 16.15
N ALA A 394 30.55 -9.73 15.67
CA ALA A 394 31.43 -9.57 14.51
C ALA A 394 30.63 -9.27 13.23
N ILE A 395 29.42 -9.84 13.09
CA ILE A 395 28.49 -9.52 12.01
C ILE A 395 27.98 -8.09 12.17
N ALA A 396 27.47 -7.73 13.35
CA ALA A 396 26.97 -6.38 13.61
C ALA A 396 28.03 -5.29 13.41
N ALA A 397 29.31 -5.58 13.65
CA ALA A 397 30.41 -4.65 13.41
C ALA A 397 30.79 -4.48 11.92
N ARG A 398 30.39 -5.42 11.05
CA ARG A 398 30.64 -5.38 9.60
C ARG A 398 29.51 -4.68 8.82
N LEU A 399 28.31 -4.70 9.39
CA LEU A 399 27.07 -4.18 8.85
C LEU A 399 26.92 -2.67 9.16
#